data_AF-A0A8T6L3I8-F1
#
_entry.id   AF-A0A8T6L3I8-F1
#
_cell.length_a   1.000
_cell.length_b   1.000
_cell.length_c   1.000
_cell.angle_alpha   90.00
_cell.angle_beta   90.00
_cell.angle_gamma   90.00
#
_symmetry.space_group_name_H-M   'P 1'
#
loop_
_entity.id
_entity.type
_entity.pdbx_description
1 polymer ?
#
loop_
_entity_poly.entity_id
_entity_poly.type
_entity_poly.pdbx_seq_one_letter_code
_entity_poly.pdbx_strand_id
1 'polypeptide(L)'
;MAVAVDTGLVFASDSRTHAGVDQISTYSKMHRFHLGRDRFFVLLSAGNLATTQGVLAQIERDIDSSARHGLSQAEGLGRAAEYIGALSVAQQNKHQQTRQDKDFMPEA
;
A
#
# COMPACT_ATOMS: atom_id res chain seq x y z
N MET A 1 7.33 7.37 -9.77
CA MET A 1 6.83 7.81 -11.09
C MET A 1 6.34 6.60 -11.86
N ALA A 2 5.20 6.73 -12.54
CA ALA A 2 4.69 5.75 -13.48
C ALA A 2 4.29 6.49 -14.77
N VAL A 3 4.64 5.96 -15.93
CA VAL A 3 4.35 6.55 -17.25
C VAL A 3 3.78 5.46 -18.16
N ALA A 4 2.68 5.76 -18.83
CA ALA A 4 2.14 4.92 -19.90
C ALA A 4 2.64 5.44 -21.26
N VAL A 5 3.11 4.53 -22.08
CA VAL A 5 3.54 4.76 -23.47
C VAL A 5 2.83 3.76 -24.38
N ASP A 6 2.84 3.98 -25.70
CA ASP A 6 2.11 3.14 -26.65
C ASP A 6 2.48 1.66 -26.56
N THR A 7 3.73 1.36 -26.20
CA THR A 7 4.26 -0.01 -26.09
C THR A 7 4.17 -0.61 -24.70
N GLY A 8 3.70 0.13 -23.68
CA GLY A 8 3.57 -0.40 -22.32
C GLY A 8 3.71 0.64 -21.21
N LEU A 9 4.27 0.20 -20.07
CA LEU A 9 4.35 0.99 -18.85
C LEU A 9 5.78 1.05 -18.31
N VAL A 10 6.20 2.23 -17.85
CA VAL A 10 7.51 2.47 -17.21
C VAL A 10 7.28 2.91 -15.77
N PHE A 11 7.98 2.27 -14.82
CA PHE A 11 7.90 2.58 -13.39
C PHE A 11 9.28 2.89 -12.83
N ALA A 12 9.36 3.88 -11.94
CA ALA A 12 10.58 4.22 -11.22
C ALA A 12 10.23 4.70 -9.80
N SER A 13 10.97 4.24 -8.80
CA SER A 13 10.86 4.71 -7.41
C SER A 13 12.24 4.85 -6.78
N ASP A 14 12.37 5.79 -5.85
CA ASP A 14 13.52 5.83 -4.95
C ASP A 14 13.30 4.82 -3.78
N SER A 15 14.21 4.84 -2.81
CA SER A 15 14.16 3.94 -1.66
C SER A 15 14.41 4.61 -0.30
N ARG A 16 14.74 5.91 -0.25
CA ARG A 16 15.01 6.59 1.02
C ARG A 16 13.71 6.85 1.76
N THR A 17 13.58 6.36 2.98
CA THR A 17 12.35 6.46 3.76
C THR A 17 12.65 6.99 5.15
N HIS A 18 11.86 7.96 5.59
CA HIS A 18 11.90 8.50 6.94
C HIS A 18 10.87 7.74 7.80
N ALA A 19 11.34 6.85 8.68
CA ALA A 19 10.51 5.96 9.49
C ALA A 19 10.25 6.48 10.92
N GLY A 20 10.92 7.57 11.31
CA GLY A 20 10.83 8.17 12.64
C GLY A 20 11.90 9.25 12.79
N VAL A 21 11.90 9.96 13.93
CA VAL A 21 12.96 10.92 14.25
C VAL A 21 14.29 10.17 14.22
N ASP A 22 15.21 10.64 13.38
CA ASP A 22 16.54 10.07 13.15
C ASP A 22 16.58 8.63 12.60
N GLN A 23 15.47 8.14 12.03
CA GLN A 23 15.45 6.84 11.33
C GLN A 23 15.24 7.02 9.84
N ILE A 24 16.36 7.21 9.13
CA ILE A 24 16.41 7.18 7.67
C ILE A 24 16.93 5.82 7.23
N SER A 25 16.10 5.07 6.52
CA SER A 25 16.40 3.70 6.08
C SER A 25 16.03 3.51 4.60
N THR A 26 16.52 2.41 4.03
CA THR A 26 16.24 2.02 2.65
C THR A 26 15.08 1.02 2.64
N TYR A 27 13.95 1.40 2.06
CA TYR A 27 12.80 0.51 1.82
C TYR A 27 12.35 0.62 0.37
N SER A 28 12.00 -0.51 -0.25
CA SER A 28 11.41 -0.47 -1.60
C SER A 28 10.10 0.29 -1.57
N LYS A 29 9.93 1.23 -2.50
CA LYS A 29 8.66 1.90 -2.78
C LYS A 29 7.95 1.35 -4.02
N MET A 30 8.45 0.25 -4.59
CA MET A 30 7.86 -0.43 -5.73
C MET A 30 7.52 -1.86 -5.35
N HIS A 31 6.26 -2.23 -5.53
CA HIS A 31 5.71 -3.53 -5.13
C HIS A 31 5.02 -4.16 -6.33
N ARG A 32 5.25 -5.45 -6.57
CA ARG A 32 4.81 -6.16 -7.76
C ARG A 32 3.90 -7.31 -7.36
N PHE A 33 2.73 -7.39 -7.97
CA PHE A 33 1.77 -8.47 -7.74
C PHE A 33 1.55 -9.22 -9.04
N HIS A 34 1.94 -10.50 -9.06
CA HIS A 34 1.70 -11.41 -10.17
C HIS A 34 0.51 -12.31 -9.80
N LEU A 35 -0.64 -12.10 -10.42
CA LEU A 35 -1.93 -12.69 -10.00
C LEU A 35 -2.46 -13.67 -11.05
N GLY A 36 -1.59 -14.55 -11.54
CA GLY A 36 -1.84 -15.43 -12.68
C GLY A 36 -1.31 -14.89 -14.00
N ARG A 37 -1.56 -15.62 -15.10
CA ARG A 37 -0.91 -15.38 -16.40
C ARG A 37 -1.20 -14.02 -17.02
N ASP A 38 -2.38 -13.48 -16.78
CA ASP A 38 -2.90 -12.34 -17.56
C ASP A 38 -3.05 -11.07 -16.71
N ARG A 39 -2.57 -11.09 -15.46
CA ARG A 39 -2.79 -10.02 -14.48
C ARG A 39 -1.53 -9.72 -13.69
N PHE A 40 -1.02 -8.52 -13.90
CA PHE A 40 0.16 -8.01 -13.22
C PHE A 40 -0.06 -6.57 -12.78
N PHE A 41 0.22 -6.28 -11.51
CA PHE A 41 0.15 -4.93 -10.95
C PHE A 41 1.51 -4.48 -10.42
N VAL A 42 1.78 -3.19 -10.61
CA VAL A 42 2.88 -2.49 -9.92
C VAL A 42 2.26 -1.39 -9.08
N LEU A 43 2.51 -1.42 -7.78
CA LEU A 43 2.10 -0.38 -6.83
C LEU A 43 3.33 0.41 -6.39
N LEU A 44 3.26 1.73 -6.51
CA LEU A 44 4.26 2.64 -5.98
C LEU A 44 3.75 3.26 -4.68
N SER A 45 4.58 3.31 -3.64
CA SER A 45 4.21 3.86 -2.33
C SER A 45 4.90 5.19 -2.03
N ALA A 46 4.28 5.98 -1.17
CA ALA A 46 4.82 7.22 -0.61
C ALA A 46 4.11 7.56 0.71
N GLY A 47 4.70 8.45 1.51
CA GLY A 47 4.12 8.90 2.78
C GLY A 47 4.52 8.04 3.98
N ASN A 48 3.59 7.83 4.91
CA ASN A 48 3.87 7.15 6.17
C ASN A 48 4.18 5.66 5.97
N LEU A 49 5.38 5.23 6.38
CA LEU A 49 5.83 3.87 6.20
C LEU A 49 4.88 2.84 6.83
N ALA A 50 4.42 3.05 8.07
CA ALA A 50 3.53 2.11 8.75
C ALA A 50 2.18 1.96 8.02
N THR A 51 1.61 3.06 7.53
CA THR A 51 0.39 3.02 6.71
C THR A 51 0.63 2.22 5.42
N THR A 52 1.71 2.52 4.68
CA THR A 52 2.01 1.82 3.42
C THR A 52 2.23 0.32 3.64
N GLN A 53 2.96 -0.06 4.69
CA GLN A 53 3.18 -1.47 5.04
C GLN A 53 1.88 -2.17 5.44
N GLY A 54 1.00 -1.48 6.18
CA GLY A 54 -0.32 -2.02 6.53
C GLY A 54 -1.22 -2.27 5.32
N VAL A 55 -1.16 -1.41 4.30
CA VAL A 55 -1.88 -1.60 3.03
C VAL A 55 -1.32 -2.82 2.29
N LEU A 56 0.00 -2.88 2.09
CA LEU A 56 0.66 -3.98 1.39
C LEU A 56 0.37 -5.33 2.05
N ALA A 57 0.49 -5.40 3.37
CA ALA A 57 0.21 -6.61 4.12
C ALA A 57 -1.25 -7.07 4.01
N GLN A 58 -2.21 -6.14 3.87
CA GLN A 58 -3.60 -6.51 3.64
C GLN A 58 -3.81 -7.04 2.22
N ILE A 59 -3.18 -6.42 1.22
CA ILE A 59 -3.23 -6.90 -0.16
C ILE A 59 -2.69 -8.34 -0.25
N GLU A 60 -1.54 -8.61 0.36
CA GLU A 60 -0.95 -9.96 0.40
C GLU A 60 -1.87 -10.98 1.08
N ARG A 61 -2.44 -10.63 2.25
CA ARG A 61 -3.42 -11.49 2.93
C ARG A 61 -4.64 -11.80 2.06
N ASP A 62 -5.17 -10.82 1.35
CA ASP A 62 -6.36 -11.00 0.50
C ASP A 62 -6.04 -11.86 -0.72
N ILE A 63 -4.81 -11.78 -1.25
CA ILE A 63 -4.32 -12.66 -2.32
C ILE A 63 -4.19 -14.10 -1.79
N ASP A 64 -3.49 -14.30 -0.68
CA ASP A 64 -3.22 -15.63 -0.11
C ASP A 64 -4.50 -16.36 0.31
N SER A 65 -5.47 -15.62 0.84
CA SER A 65 -6.77 -16.16 1.24
C SER A 65 -7.76 -16.33 0.09
N SER A 66 -7.37 -16.00 -1.15
CA SER A 66 -8.27 -16.00 -2.32
C SER A 66 -9.56 -15.22 -2.04
N ALA A 67 -9.42 -14.04 -1.42
CA ALA A 67 -10.56 -13.23 -1.01
C ALA A 67 -11.49 -12.92 -2.19
N ARG A 68 -12.80 -12.88 -1.92
CA ARG A 68 -13.82 -12.54 -2.92
C ARG A 68 -13.70 -11.11 -3.46
N HIS A 69 -12.91 -10.27 -2.78
CA HIS A 69 -12.65 -8.88 -3.13
C HIS A 69 -11.14 -8.65 -3.00
N GLY A 70 -10.54 -7.95 -3.97
CA GLY A 70 -9.09 -7.68 -3.97
C GLY A 70 -8.52 -7.57 -5.38
N LEU A 71 -7.20 -7.38 -5.48
CA LEU A 71 -6.54 -7.20 -6.78
C LEU A 71 -6.75 -8.37 -7.75
N SER A 72 -6.83 -9.59 -7.23
CA SER A 72 -7.06 -10.80 -8.03
C SER A 72 -8.45 -10.83 -8.69
N GLN A 73 -9.45 -10.25 -8.04
CA GLN A 73 -10.85 -10.22 -8.49
C GLN A 73 -11.25 -8.89 -9.14
N ALA A 74 -10.36 -7.89 -9.18
CA ALA A 74 -10.70 -6.56 -9.68
C ALA A 74 -11.05 -6.56 -11.18
N GLU A 75 -12.26 -6.10 -11.52
CA GLU A 75 -12.72 -5.93 -12.90
C GLU A 75 -12.17 -4.62 -13.50
N GLY A 76 -10.87 -4.63 -13.83
CA GLY A 76 -10.16 -3.48 -14.39
C GLY A 76 -9.49 -2.58 -13.36
N LEU A 77 -8.79 -1.54 -13.84
CA LEU A 77 -7.94 -0.69 -13.01
C LEU A 77 -8.73 0.19 -12.04
N GLY A 78 -9.94 0.62 -12.41
CA GLY A 78 -10.82 1.42 -11.54
C GLY A 78 -11.19 0.67 -10.25
N ARG A 79 -11.61 -0.59 -10.37
CA ARG A 79 -11.91 -1.45 -9.21
C ARG A 79 -10.68 -1.75 -8.35
N ALA A 80 -9.52 -1.93 -8.98
CA ALA A 80 -8.26 -2.08 -8.25
C ALA A 80 -7.92 -0.81 -7.45
N ALA A 81 -8.12 0.37 -8.04
CA ALA A 81 -7.89 1.65 -7.37
C ALA A 81 -8.87 1.88 -6.21
N GLU A 82 -10.16 1.58 -6.37
CA GLU A 82 -11.17 1.63 -5.31
C GLU A 82 -10.77 0.75 -4.11
N TYR A 83 -10.38 -0.50 -4.39
CA TYR A 83 -9.93 -1.44 -3.37
C TYR A 83 -8.69 -0.92 -2.62
N ILE A 84 -7.64 -0.50 -3.33
CA ILE A 84 -6.43 0.05 -2.71
C ILE A 84 -6.76 1.33 -1.90
N GLY A 85 -7.63 2.18 -2.42
CA GLY A 85 -8.08 3.40 -1.75
C GLY A 85 -8.80 3.11 -0.42
N ALA A 86 -9.71 2.14 -0.42
CA ALA A 86 -10.40 1.70 0.79
C ALA A 86 -9.43 1.17 1.85
N LEU A 87 -8.44 0.36 1.44
CA LEU A 87 -7.38 -0.10 2.36
C LEU A 87 -6.55 1.05 2.91
N SER A 88 -6.18 2.02 2.06
CA SER A 88 -5.41 3.20 2.47
C SER A 88 -6.13 4.00 3.54
N VAL A 89 -7.42 4.31 3.33
CA VAL A 89 -8.25 5.01 4.32
C VAL A 89 -8.36 4.22 5.62
N ALA A 90 -8.63 2.91 5.52
CA ALA A 90 -8.74 2.07 6.71
C ALA A 90 -7.44 2.04 7.53
N GLN A 91 -6.27 1.98 6.88
CA GLN A 91 -4.98 1.99 7.57
C GLN A 91 -4.66 3.36 8.16
N GLN A 92 -4.98 4.47 7.47
CA GLN A 92 -4.78 5.81 8.02
C GLN A 92 -5.62 6.02 9.29
N ASN A 93 -6.89 5.61 9.27
CA ASN A 93 -7.79 5.74 10.42
C ASN A 93 -7.29 4.94 11.64
N LYS A 94 -6.80 3.71 11.44
CA LYS A 94 -6.20 2.90 12.52
C LYS A 94 -5.04 3.63 13.21
N HIS A 95 -4.13 4.21 12.42
CA HIS A 95 -2.96 4.90 12.97
C HIS A 95 -3.31 6.25 13.60
N GLN A 96 -4.35 6.94 13.13
CA GLN A 96 -4.87 8.15 13.80
C GLN A 96 -5.50 7.82 15.16
N GLN A 97 -6.30 6.75 15.25
CA GLN A 97 -6.87 6.28 16.52
C GLN A 97 -5.77 5.88 17.50
N THR A 98 -4.78 5.10 17.07
CA THR A 98 -3.63 4.75 17.93
C THR A 98 -2.84 5.97 18.40
N ARG A 99 -2.80 7.07 17.63
CA ARG A 99 -2.19 8.33 18.09
C ARG A 99 -3.06 9.03 19.14
N GLN A 100 -4.37 9.12 18.93
CA GLN A 100 -5.30 9.74 19.88
C GLN A 100 -5.37 8.97 21.21
N ASP A 101 -5.38 7.63 21.17
CA ASP A 101 -5.37 6.79 22.38
C ASP A 101 -4.07 6.94 23.18
N LYS A 102 -2.95 7.24 22.53
CA LYS A 102 -1.67 7.53 23.20
C LYS A 102 -1.64 8.92 23.83
N ASP A 103 -2.33 9.90 23.24
CA ASP A 103 -2.46 11.25 23.81
C ASP A 103 -3.44 11.28 25.00
N PHE A 104 -4.35 10.31 25.11
CA PHE A 104 -5.27 10.12 26.24
C PHE A 104 -4.80 8.99 27.18
N MET A 105 -3.62 9.15 27.76
CA MET A 105 -3.20 8.37 28.94
C MET A 105 -3.18 9.33 30.13
N PRO A 106 -4.23 9.37 30.99
CA PRO A 106 -4.15 10.11 32.23
C PRO A 106 -3.04 9.49 33.07
N GLU A 107 -2.12 10.32 33.55
CA GLU A 107 -0.88 9.93 34.23
C GLU A 107 -1.14 8.88 35.34
N ALA A 108 -0.28 7.86 35.37
CA ALA A 108 -0.08 6.98 36.51
C ALA A 108 0.89 7.63 37.50
#